data_AF-A0AA85ETB4-F1
#
_entry.id   AF-A0AA85ETB4-F1
#
_cell.length_a   1.000
_cell.length_b   1.000
_cell.length_c   1.000
_cell.angle_alpha   90.00
_cell.angle_beta   90.00
_cell.angle_gamma   90.00
#
_symmetry.space_group_name_H-M   'P 1'
#
loop_
_entity.id
_entity.type
_entity.pdbx_description
1 polymer ?
#
loop_
_entity_poly.entity_id
_entity_poly.type
_entity_poly.pdbx_seq_one_letter_code
_entity_poly.pdbx_strand_id
1 'polypeptide(L)'
;MGSNYSTLANVSKDEPLQRFVGTDGIPPNSEYWMEFLSSVGSTTKSSPLIDFEKANKTLLKDLKKNNLQSRNIPNLIQFLISKMSELIASPDICEDTVLIAQNGLLILRLSVKYLMEHCSEARFFSHFSVNSPEGPHCLSVIECLFPVLFRLITNLPIQDNTYLLHCEAHLLCIVFLSRQMYKELSAPLPQVYVSVVWGKCAPLAPALVYRLLSNFSENRPVPTLLHGIEQYNLIWRAAASIAGSLVTIVTFGGYFSRTANGSTKSDIQNSPHVAVVEPVKNVSPDLLTSESTIKSNEQCHLLSNVSSLLLLILTTQAGSIEKTISTYSENNIKDSNSLGRNPYRITLFSLQDEVTQKNQVDSIMDTTHLIPKSTPRLQPGGATLNGHLNIVTQPSSPQINFTAICDTAASTLSQDSSPLLLYLLVHRNTNFHSFIMQEQGYEKVLPPLLNILYKSQSHNSHLVYMALILLLIFTENEQFGRDIHTSDIKWVQWSANRRLSNVSYGSLTVLVLCRTIQYHLNQLKDKYLHVNILATLANLSPRITKLHPHACDTLVGFKS
;
A
#
# COMPACT_ATOMS: atom_id res chain seq x y z
N MET A 1 44.04 -5.28 -48.53
CA MET A 1 43.86 -6.70 -48.85
C MET A 1 43.64 -7.47 -47.56
N GLY A 2 42.63 -8.36 -47.55
CA GLY A 2 42.76 -9.68 -46.94
C GLY A 2 42.66 -9.83 -45.43
N SER A 3 41.42 -9.92 -44.93
CA SER A 3 40.83 -11.19 -44.45
C SER A 3 41.49 -11.95 -43.26
N ASN A 4 40.73 -12.03 -42.16
CA ASN A 4 40.16 -13.27 -41.57
C ASN A 4 40.46 -13.59 -40.09
N TYR A 5 39.38 -13.42 -39.31
CA TYR A 5 38.75 -14.39 -38.40
C TYR A 5 39.47 -14.91 -37.14
N SER A 6 38.69 -14.76 -36.05
CA SER A 6 38.27 -15.77 -35.07
C SER A 6 38.93 -15.74 -33.68
N THR A 7 38.13 -15.28 -32.70
CA THR A 7 37.70 -16.02 -31.48
C THR A 7 36.90 -15.02 -30.62
N LEU A 8 35.56 -14.96 -30.68
CA LEU A 8 34.62 -15.89 -30.05
C LEU A 8 34.89 -16.06 -28.52
N ALA A 9 34.68 -15.01 -27.73
CA ALA A 9 34.81 -15.12 -26.26
C ALA A 9 34.08 -14.02 -25.45
N ASN A 10 32.82 -13.69 -25.75
CA ASN A 10 32.02 -12.84 -24.84
C ASN A 10 30.49 -13.10 -24.88
N VAL A 11 30.04 -14.31 -25.25
CA VAL A 11 28.60 -14.65 -25.39
C VAL A 11 28.00 -15.43 -24.20
N SER A 12 28.77 -15.78 -23.16
CA SER A 12 28.37 -16.86 -22.22
C SER A 12 27.79 -16.44 -20.85
N LYS A 13 27.21 -15.25 -20.68
CA LYS A 13 26.49 -14.89 -19.42
C LYS A 13 25.01 -14.56 -19.55
N ASP A 14 24.52 -14.30 -20.77
CA ASP A 14 23.11 -13.91 -21.00
C ASP A 14 22.24 -15.03 -21.61
N GLU A 15 22.82 -16.21 -21.86
CA GLU A 15 22.15 -17.34 -22.53
C GLU A 15 20.83 -17.78 -21.85
N PRO A 16 20.73 -17.87 -20.50
CA PRO A 16 19.49 -18.21 -19.84
C PRO A 16 18.40 -17.15 -20.06
N LEU A 17 18.71 -15.86 -19.88
CA LEU A 17 17.74 -14.77 -20.07
C LEU A 17 17.27 -14.68 -21.52
N GLN A 18 18.20 -14.86 -22.48
CA GLN A 18 17.88 -14.89 -23.91
C GLN A 18 16.91 -16.02 -24.26
N ARG A 19 17.08 -17.20 -23.64
CA ARG A 19 16.16 -18.33 -23.82
C ARG A 19 14.76 -18.01 -23.29
N PHE A 20 14.64 -17.32 -22.14
CA PHE A 20 13.35 -16.90 -21.61
C PHE A 20 12.61 -15.92 -22.54
N VAL A 21 13.32 -14.95 -23.13
CA VAL A 21 12.72 -13.96 -24.06
C VAL A 21 12.64 -14.45 -25.51
N GLY A 22 13.13 -15.66 -25.78
CA GLY A 22 13.21 -16.28 -27.10
C GLY A 22 11.87 -16.74 -27.67
N THR A 23 11.93 -17.29 -28.88
CA THR A 23 10.76 -17.81 -29.62
C THR A 23 10.33 -19.20 -29.19
N ASP A 24 11.24 -19.96 -28.58
CA ASP A 24 10.99 -21.34 -28.17
C ASP A 24 10.25 -21.40 -26.84
N GLY A 25 9.22 -22.23 -26.79
CA GLY A 25 8.40 -22.40 -25.60
C GLY A 25 9.09 -23.28 -24.56
N ILE A 26 9.10 -22.83 -23.32
CA ILE A 26 9.65 -23.54 -22.16
C ILE A 26 8.48 -24.14 -21.37
N PRO A 27 8.35 -25.47 -21.26
CA PRO A 27 7.29 -26.11 -20.51
C PRO A 27 7.33 -25.77 -19.00
N PRO A 28 6.19 -25.75 -18.28
CA PRO A 28 6.14 -25.45 -16.85
C PRO A 28 6.98 -26.40 -15.98
N ASN A 29 7.07 -27.68 -16.36
CA ASN A 29 7.79 -28.71 -15.59
C ASN A 29 9.27 -28.85 -15.99
N SER A 30 9.80 -27.92 -16.79
CA SER A 30 11.17 -27.97 -17.28
C SER A 30 12.18 -27.71 -16.17
N GLU A 31 13.24 -28.53 -16.09
CA GLU A 31 14.38 -28.32 -15.18
C GLU A 31 15.08 -26.98 -15.42
N TYR A 32 14.97 -26.46 -16.65
CA TYR A 32 15.49 -25.13 -17.01
C TYR A 32 15.04 -24.04 -16.04
N TRP A 33 13.81 -24.07 -15.50
CA TRP A 33 13.36 -23.03 -14.58
C TRP A 33 14.17 -23.01 -13.29
N MET A 34 14.53 -24.18 -12.77
CA MET A 34 15.35 -24.31 -11.56
C MET A 34 16.77 -23.81 -11.83
N GLU A 35 17.38 -24.23 -12.94
CA GLU A 35 18.73 -23.78 -13.35
C GLU A 35 18.77 -22.27 -13.61
N PHE A 36 17.80 -21.76 -14.36
CA PHE A 36 17.70 -20.35 -14.69
C PHE A 36 17.53 -19.51 -13.43
N LEU A 37 16.52 -19.79 -12.60
CA LEU A 37 16.18 -18.95 -11.46
C LEU A 37 17.19 -19.07 -10.30
N SER A 38 17.90 -20.20 -10.19
CA SER A 38 19.06 -20.32 -9.28
C SER A 38 20.27 -19.52 -9.79
N SER A 39 20.56 -19.57 -11.09
CA SER A 39 21.70 -18.85 -11.69
C SER A 39 21.57 -17.32 -11.62
N VAL A 40 20.35 -16.81 -11.53
CA VAL A 40 20.08 -15.36 -11.50
C VAL A 40 20.47 -14.73 -10.15
N GLY A 41 20.67 -15.53 -9.10
CA GLY A 41 20.96 -15.05 -7.74
C GLY A 41 22.24 -15.64 -7.12
N SER A 42 23.38 -14.98 -7.32
CA SER A 42 24.41 -14.87 -6.27
C SER A 42 24.58 -13.39 -5.92
N THR A 43 24.46 -13.09 -4.64
CA THR A 43 24.29 -11.77 -4.00
C THR A 43 25.53 -10.87 -4.03
N THR A 44 26.27 -10.84 -5.13
CA THR A 44 27.46 -9.98 -5.30
C THR A 44 27.21 -8.90 -6.35
N LYS A 45 27.15 -7.63 -5.92
CA LYS A 45 27.37 -6.29 -6.56
C LYS A 45 27.08 -6.04 -8.06
N SER A 46 26.76 -7.04 -8.86
CA SER A 46 26.44 -7.00 -10.27
C SER A 46 25.69 -8.30 -10.62
N SER A 47 24.44 -8.43 -10.20
CA SER A 47 23.60 -9.55 -10.64
C SER A 47 23.10 -9.29 -12.08
N PRO A 48 22.95 -10.34 -12.92
CA PRO A 48 22.31 -10.24 -14.25
C PRO A 48 20.89 -9.67 -14.21
N LEU A 49 20.28 -9.63 -13.03
CA LEU A 49 18.93 -9.12 -12.80
C LEU A 49 18.91 -7.58 -12.70
N ILE A 50 20.03 -6.95 -12.35
CA ILE A 50 20.23 -5.49 -12.53
C ILE A 50 20.19 -5.14 -14.02
N ASP A 51 20.76 -5.99 -14.87
CA ASP A 51 20.63 -5.89 -16.33
C ASP A 51 19.23 -6.27 -16.83
N PHE A 52 18.35 -6.88 -16.01
CA PHE A 52 16.95 -7.15 -16.37
C PHE A 52 15.99 -5.99 -16.00
N GLU A 53 16.33 -5.13 -15.02
CA GLU A 53 15.57 -3.90 -14.74
C GLU A 53 16.19 -2.66 -15.41
N LYS A 54 17.52 -2.52 -15.42
CA LYS A 54 18.21 -1.63 -16.37
C LYS A 54 18.04 -2.12 -17.81
N ALA A 55 17.51 -3.34 -17.99
CA ALA A 55 17.27 -4.00 -19.26
C ALA A 55 16.98 -2.99 -20.34
N ASN A 56 18.03 -2.79 -21.13
CA ASN A 56 17.98 -2.81 -22.56
C ASN A 56 16.54 -3.04 -23.03
N LYS A 57 15.82 -1.94 -23.30
CA LYS A 57 14.41 -1.96 -23.73
C LYS A 57 14.16 -3.00 -24.82
N THR A 58 15.23 -3.41 -25.52
CA THR A 58 15.35 -4.56 -26.42
C THR A 58 14.88 -5.90 -25.81
N LEU A 59 15.39 -6.38 -24.66
CA LEU A 59 15.02 -7.70 -24.12
C LEU A 59 13.54 -7.82 -23.79
N LEU A 60 12.98 -6.81 -23.09
CA LEU A 60 11.55 -6.79 -22.76
C LEU A 60 10.69 -6.54 -24.01
N LYS A 61 11.20 -5.82 -25.01
CA LYS A 61 10.56 -5.69 -26.33
C LYS A 61 10.54 -7.03 -27.07
N ASP A 62 11.62 -7.80 -27.02
CA ASP A 62 11.71 -9.12 -27.62
C ASP A 62 10.80 -10.11 -26.89
N LEU A 63 10.77 -10.09 -25.56
CA LEU A 63 9.81 -10.85 -24.75
C LEU A 63 8.37 -10.51 -25.17
N LYS A 64 8.01 -9.22 -25.26
CA LYS A 64 6.69 -8.78 -25.72
C LYS A 64 6.38 -9.27 -27.14
N LYS A 65 7.37 -9.35 -28.03
CA LYS A 65 7.18 -9.84 -29.40
C LYS A 65 6.99 -11.36 -29.43
N ASN A 66 7.85 -12.08 -28.74
CA ASN A 66 8.01 -13.53 -28.87
C ASN A 66 7.06 -14.31 -27.94
N ASN A 67 6.68 -13.76 -26.78
CA ASN A 67 5.85 -14.47 -25.79
C ASN A 67 4.46 -14.90 -26.30
N LEU A 68 3.92 -14.23 -27.34
CA LEU A 68 2.66 -14.66 -27.97
C LEU A 68 2.79 -16.02 -28.66
N GLN A 69 4.01 -16.37 -29.08
CA GLN A 69 4.36 -17.65 -29.68
C GLN A 69 4.93 -18.62 -28.62
N SER A 70 5.93 -18.20 -27.85
CA SER A 70 6.64 -19.09 -26.92
C SER A 70 5.82 -19.47 -25.68
N ARG A 71 4.89 -18.61 -25.25
CA ARG A 71 4.08 -18.81 -24.04
C ARG A 71 4.92 -18.99 -22.76
N ASN A 72 6.10 -18.38 -22.72
CA ASN A 72 7.02 -18.48 -21.59
C ASN A 72 6.49 -17.80 -20.32
N ILE A 73 5.75 -16.69 -20.42
CA ILE A 73 5.13 -16.03 -19.24
C ILE A 73 4.09 -16.92 -18.55
N PRO A 74 3.04 -17.46 -19.24
CA PRO A 74 2.06 -18.30 -18.56
C PRO A 74 2.68 -19.61 -18.05
N ASN A 75 3.69 -20.16 -18.72
CA ASN A 75 4.41 -21.34 -18.24
C ASN A 75 5.25 -21.04 -16.98
N LEU A 76 5.91 -19.87 -16.93
CA LEU A 76 6.59 -19.40 -15.72
C LEU A 76 5.61 -19.23 -14.57
N ILE A 77 4.41 -18.70 -14.82
CA ILE A 77 3.39 -18.56 -13.76
C ILE A 77 2.95 -19.93 -13.24
N GLN A 78 2.73 -20.92 -14.12
CA GLN A 78 2.38 -22.28 -13.69
C GLN A 78 3.49 -22.92 -12.85
N PHE A 79 4.75 -22.76 -13.26
CA PHE A 79 5.91 -23.18 -12.47
C PHE A 79 5.93 -22.51 -11.09
N LEU A 80 5.75 -21.18 -11.05
CA LEU A 80 5.73 -20.41 -9.80
C LEU A 80 4.56 -20.79 -8.89
N ILE A 81 3.38 -21.09 -9.44
CA ILE A 81 2.24 -21.60 -8.68
C ILE A 81 2.62 -22.90 -7.97
N SER A 82 3.30 -23.82 -8.68
CA SER A 82 3.78 -25.08 -8.07
C SER A 82 4.76 -24.80 -6.93
N LYS A 83 5.78 -23.96 -7.15
CA LYS A 83 6.81 -23.66 -6.14
C LYS A 83 6.30 -22.89 -4.93
N MET A 84 5.41 -21.92 -5.13
CA MET A 84 4.76 -21.23 -4.01
C MET A 84 3.84 -22.18 -3.23
N SER A 85 3.14 -23.10 -3.91
CA SER A 85 2.30 -24.09 -3.23
C SER A 85 3.12 -25.09 -2.42
N GLU A 86 4.30 -25.50 -2.93
CA GLU A 86 5.29 -26.31 -2.21
C GLU A 86 5.74 -25.61 -0.92
N LEU A 87 6.10 -24.33 -1.00
CA LEU A 87 6.50 -23.52 0.16
C LEU A 87 5.39 -23.34 1.19
N ILE A 88 4.13 -23.17 0.75
CA ILE A 88 2.98 -23.01 1.65
C ILE A 88 2.65 -24.33 2.37
N ALA A 89 2.86 -25.47 1.71
CA ALA A 89 2.52 -26.79 2.25
C ALA A 89 3.63 -27.40 3.12
N SER A 90 4.89 -27.00 2.91
CA SER A 90 6.03 -27.55 3.65
C SER A 90 6.18 -26.89 5.03
N PRO A 91 6.34 -27.67 6.12
CA PRO A 91 6.68 -27.10 7.43
C PRO A 91 8.13 -26.58 7.48
N ASP A 92 9.03 -27.20 6.71
CA ASP A 92 10.44 -26.81 6.61
C ASP A 92 10.65 -25.97 5.34
N ILE A 93 11.06 -24.72 5.52
CA ILE A 93 11.22 -23.76 4.43
C ILE A 93 12.60 -23.93 3.79
N CYS A 94 12.62 -24.50 2.58
CA CYS A 94 13.84 -24.67 1.79
C CYS A 94 14.31 -23.32 1.20
N GLU A 95 15.54 -22.90 1.54
CA GLU A 95 16.10 -21.63 1.07
C GLU A 95 16.24 -21.56 -0.46
N ASP A 96 16.60 -22.67 -1.11
CA ASP A 96 16.70 -22.74 -2.57
C ASP A 96 15.34 -22.50 -3.24
N THR A 97 14.29 -23.12 -2.71
CA THR A 97 12.92 -22.93 -3.24
C THR A 97 12.45 -21.49 -3.01
N VAL A 98 12.80 -20.88 -1.88
CA VAL A 98 12.50 -19.45 -1.60
C VAL A 98 13.20 -18.54 -2.60
N LEU A 99 14.50 -18.76 -2.84
CA LEU A 99 15.29 -17.97 -3.80
C LEU A 99 14.72 -18.09 -5.23
N ILE A 100 14.39 -19.31 -5.64
CA ILE A 100 13.80 -19.60 -6.96
C ILE A 100 12.46 -18.89 -7.12
N ALA A 101 11.58 -19.00 -6.12
CA ALA A 101 10.28 -18.32 -6.14
C ALA A 101 10.45 -16.79 -6.18
N GLN A 102 11.36 -16.24 -5.36
CA GLN A 102 11.64 -14.81 -5.30
C GLN A 102 12.14 -14.28 -6.65
N ASN A 103 13.14 -14.93 -7.25
CA ASN A 103 13.71 -14.51 -8.54
C ASN A 103 12.68 -14.60 -9.66
N GLY A 104 11.86 -15.66 -9.68
CA GLY A 104 10.83 -15.81 -10.70
C GLY A 104 9.69 -14.80 -10.52
N LEU A 105 9.27 -14.47 -9.29
CA LEU A 105 8.30 -13.38 -9.04
C LEU A 105 8.84 -12.03 -9.50
N LEU A 106 10.14 -11.77 -9.31
CA LEU A 106 10.78 -10.53 -9.75
C LEU A 106 10.83 -10.41 -11.28
N ILE A 107 11.26 -11.47 -11.98
CA ILE A 107 11.24 -11.51 -13.46
C ILE A 107 9.81 -11.34 -13.98
N LEU A 108 8.84 -11.99 -13.34
CA LEU A 108 7.43 -11.85 -13.69
C LEU A 108 6.94 -10.42 -13.44
N ARG A 109 7.27 -9.79 -12.32
CA ARG A 109 6.91 -8.41 -12.00
C ARG A 109 7.42 -7.45 -13.06
N LEU A 110 8.68 -7.57 -13.46
CA LEU A 110 9.31 -6.74 -14.48
C LEU A 110 8.67 -6.95 -15.86
N SER A 111 8.38 -8.21 -16.21
CA SER A 111 7.67 -8.56 -17.44
C SER A 111 6.25 -7.95 -17.48
N VAL A 112 5.48 -8.12 -16.40
CA VAL A 112 4.11 -7.61 -16.27
C VAL A 112 4.09 -6.08 -16.35
N LYS A 113 4.99 -5.42 -15.61
CA LYS A 113 5.16 -3.96 -15.64
C LYS A 113 5.33 -3.45 -17.07
N TYR A 114 6.31 -3.99 -17.79
CA TYR A 114 6.57 -3.59 -19.17
C TYR A 114 5.39 -3.85 -20.11
N LEU A 115 4.72 -5.01 -19.98
CA LEU A 115 3.53 -5.31 -20.78
C LEU A 115 2.37 -4.35 -20.48
N MET A 116 2.19 -3.94 -19.23
CA MET A 116 1.16 -2.97 -18.84
C MET A 116 1.40 -1.59 -19.43
N GLU A 117 2.65 -1.13 -19.45
CA GLU A 117 3.06 0.17 -20.01
C GLU A 117 2.95 0.19 -21.55
N HIS A 118 3.17 -0.96 -22.21
CA HIS A 118 3.32 -1.00 -23.66
C HIS A 118 2.20 -1.76 -24.41
N CYS A 119 1.17 -2.26 -23.74
CA CYS A 119 0.06 -2.98 -24.38
C CYS A 119 -1.30 -2.40 -23.99
N SER A 120 -2.25 -2.44 -24.93
CA SER A 120 -3.67 -2.31 -24.60
C SER A 120 -4.11 -3.45 -23.67
N GLU A 121 -5.25 -3.29 -23.00
CA GLU A 121 -5.74 -4.29 -22.05
C GLU A 121 -5.98 -5.65 -22.70
N ALA A 122 -6.65 -5.70 -23.86
CA ALA A 122 -6.86 -6.94 -24.60
C ALA A 122 -5.53 -7.63 -25.00
N ARG A 123 -4.55 -6.84 -25.48
CA ARG A 123 -3.24 -7.38 -25.87
C ARG A 123 -2.44 -7.84 -24.66
N PHE A 124 -2.53 -7.13 -23.54
CA PHE A 124 -1.95 -7.55 -22.26
C PHE A 124 -2.45 -8.95 -21.89
N PHE A 125 -3.75 -9.21 -21.92
CA PHE A 125 -4.31 -10.53 -21.60
C PHE A 125 -3.86 -11.65 -22.54
N SER A 126 -3.68 -11.35 -23.82
CA SER A 126 -3.22 -12.36 -24.80
C SER A 126 -1.85 -12.98 -24.45
N HIS A 127 -1.04 -12.28 -23.64
CA HIS A 127 0.24 -12.78 -23.14
C HIS A 127 0.12 -13.82 -22.01
N PHE A 128 -1.05 -13.97 -21.40
CA PHE A 128 -1.29 -14.87 -20.26
C PHE A 128 -2.23 -16.04 -20.61
N SER A 129 -2.76 -16.06 -21.84
CA SER A 129 -3.63 -17.14 -22.30
C SER A 129 -2.82 -18.43 -22.48
N VAL A 130 -3.38 -19.53 -22.00
CA VAL A 130 -2.91 -20.91 -22.24
C VAL A 130 -3.83 -21.53 -23.28
N ASN A 131 -3.30 -22.37 -24.16
CA ASN A 131 -4.10 -23.14 -25.11
C ASN A 131 -4.93 -24.18 -24.33
N SER A 132 -6.19 -23.85 -24.05
CA SER A 132 -7.21 -24.81 -23.63
C SER A 132 -8.08 -25.15 -24.85
N PRO A 133 -8.57 -26.39 -24.99
CA PRO A 133 -9.59 -26.73 -26.00
C PRO A 133 -10.87 -25.89 -25.87
N GLU A 134 -11.08 -25.24 -24.73
CA GLU A 134 -12.26 -24.43 -24.40
C GLU A 134 -12.03 -22.92 -24.67
N GLY A 135 -12.01 -22.53 -25.95
CA GLY A 135 -12.24 -21.14 -26.40
C GLY A 135 -11.21 -20.04 -26.00
N PRO A 136 -11.36 -18.80 -26.52
CA PRO A 136 -10.31 -17.77 -26.48
C PRO A 136 -10.32 -16.88 -25.23
N HIS A 137 -11.12 -17.17 -24.21
CA HIS A 137 -11.32 -16.30 -23.04
C HIS A 137 -10.80 -16.96 -21.77
N CYS A 138 -9.48 -17.05 -21.61
CA CYS A 138 -8.88 -17.69 -20.44
C CYS A 138 -8.00 -16.70 -19.65
N LEU A 139 -8.60 -16.13 -18.60
CA LEU A 139 -7.91 -15.54 -17.45
C LEU A 139 -7.28 -16.62 -16.54
N SER A 140 -7.32 -17.90 -16.91
CA SER A 140 -7.10 -19.02 -15.98
C SER A 140 -5.80 -18.91 -15.18
N VAL A 141 -4.69 -18.56 -15.83
CA VAL A 141 -3.40 -18.53 -15.13
C VAL A 141 -3.28 -17.35 -14.18
N ILE A 142 -3.80 -16.17 -14.54
CA ILE A 142 -3.86 -15.01 -13.63
C ILE A 142 -4.83 -15.31 -12.47
N GLU A 143 -6.01 -15.85 -12.77
CA GLU A 143 -7.01 -16.25 -11.77
C GLU A 143 -6.54 -17.36 -10.84
N CYS A 144 -5.61 -18.21 -11.26
CA CYS A 144 -4.97 -19.22 -10.42
C CYS A 144 -3.79 -18.64 -9.62
N LEU A 145 -3.08 -17.66 -10.19
CA LEU A 145 -1.92 -17.03 -9.56
C LEU A 145 -2.31 -16.25 -8.30
N PHE A 146 -3.33 -15.39 -8.38
CA PHE A 146 -3.68 -14.51 -7.26
C PHE A 146 -4.08 -15.24 -5.97
N PRO A 147 -4.91 -16.30 -5.99
CA PRO A 147 -5.20 -17.08 -4.79
C PRO A 147 -3.93 -17.66 -4.13
N VAL A 148 -2.96 -18.09 -4.93
CA VAL A 148 -1.69 -18.64 -4.42
C VAL A 148 -0.80 -17.53 -3.86
N LEU A 149 -0.72 -16.37 -4.52
CA LEU A 149 -0.01 -15.20 -3.97
C LEU A 149 -0.61 -14.74 -2.63
N PHE A 150 -1.94 -14.68 -2.53
CA PHE A 150 -2.61 -14.29 -1.29
C PHE A 150 -2.41 -15.32 -0.18
N ARG A 151 -2.42 -16.62 -0.52
CA ARG A 151 -2.06 -17.68 0.43
C ARG A 151 -0.60 -17.64 0.84
N LEU A 152 0.32 -17.29 -0.05
CA LEU A 152 1.72 -17.07 0.30
C LEU A 152 1.85 -15.91 1.29
N ILE A 153 1.22 -14.77 0.99
CA ILE A 153 1.25 -13.59 1.87
C ILE A 153 0.67 -13.91 3.26
N THR A 154 -0.43 -14.68 3.30
CA THR A 154 -1.15 -14.97 4.54
C THR A 154 -0.56 -16.12 5.37
N ASN A 155 -0.12 -17.21 4.72
CA ASN A 155 0.22 -18.46 5.40
C ASN A 155 1.74 -18.70 5.53
N LEU A 156 2.57 -18.16 4.64
CA LEU A 156 4.02 -18.31 4.77
C LEU A 156 4.51 -17.43 5.94
N PRO A 157 5.32 -17.96 6.87
CA PRO A 157 5.82 -17.17 7.99
C PRO A 157 6.88 -16.17 7.52
N ILE A 158 6.83 -14.97 8.09
CA ILE A 158 7.78 -13.89 7.78
C ILE A 158 9.04 -14.11 8.62
N GLN A 159 10.09 -14.59 7.95
CA GLN A 159 11.41 -14.86 8.48
C GLN A 159 12.46 -14.13 7.63
N ASP A 160 13.71 -14.15 8.05
CA ASP A 160 14.77 -13.38 7.38
C ASP A 160 15.04 -13.88 5.96
N ASN A 161 14.94 -15.18 5.74
CA ASN A 161 15.07 -15.81 4.41
C ASN A 161 13.81 -15.61 3.53
N THR A 162 12.61 -15.48 4.09
CA THR A 162 11.35 -15.27 3.33
C THR A 162 10.96 -13.81 3.14
N TYR A 163 11.64 -12.87 3.81
CA TYR A 163 11.25 -11.45 3.83
C TYR A 163 11.17 -10.82 2.43
N LEU A 164 12.17 -11.05 1.58
CA LEU A 164 12.18 -10.51 0.21
C LEU A 164 11.16 -11.21 -0.70
N LEU A 165 10.91 -12.50 -0.50
CA LEU A 165 9.85 -13.22 -1.20
C LEU A 165 8.47 -12.61 -0.91
N HIS A 166 8.18 -12.28 0.37
CA HIS A 166 6.97 -11.55 0.72
C HIS A 166 6.92 -10.19 0.01
N CYS A 167 7.99 -9.41 0.05
CA CYS A 167 8.02 -8.10 -0.61
C CYS A 167 7.73 -8.20 -2.12
N GLU A 168 8.36 -9.17 -2.81
CA GLU A 168 8.13 -9.39 -4.24
C GLU A 168 6.71 -9.85 -4.55
N ALA A 169 6.11 -10.71 -3.72
CA ALA A 169 4.71 -11.12 -3.88
C ALA A 169 3.75 -9.92 -3.77
N HIS A 170 3.96 -9.03 -2.80
CA HIS A 170 3.15 -7.81 -2.66
C HIS A 170 3.30 -6.91 -3.90
N LEU A 171 4.53 -6.68 -4.35
CA LEU A 171 4.80 -5.79 -5.48
C LEU A 171 4.23 -6.35 -6.79
N LEU A 172 4.29 -7.66 -7.00
CA LEU A 172 3.66 -8.27 -8.16
C LEU A 172 2.15 -8.03 -8.17
N CYS A 173 1.47 -8.25 -7.02
CA CYS A 173 0.05 -7.93 -6.89
C CYS A 173 -0.23 -6.45 -7.16
N ILE A 174 0.57 -5.56 -6.56
CA ILE A 174 0.47 -4.11 -6.76
C ILE A 174 0.60 -3.74 -8.24
N VAL A 175 1.61 -4.26 -8.94
CA VAL A 175 1.84 -3.97 -10.37
C VAL A 175 0.63 -4.42 -11.19
N PHE A 176 0.17 -5.66 -11.05
CA PHE A 176 -1.01 -6.14 -11.78
C PHE A 176 -2.27 -5.30 -11.54
N LEU A 177 -2.48 -4.84 -10.30
CA LEU A 177 -3.65 -4.07 -9.91
C LEU A 177 -3.52 -2.57 -10.20
N SER A 178 -2.31 -2.09 -10.48
CA SER A 178 -2.02 -0.66 -10.70
C SER A 178 -2.69 -0.08 -11.94
N ARG A 179 -3.20 -0.91 -12.88
CA ARG A 179 -3.80 -0.41 -14.13
C ARG A 179 -5.00 0.52 -13.90
N GLN A 180 -5.72 0.32 -12.80
CA GLN A 180 -6.86 1.18 -12.45
C GLN A 180 -6.41 2.61 -12.14
N MET A 181 -5.12 2.79 -11.82
CA MET A 181 -4.53 4.07 -11.47
C MET A 181 -4.26 4.98 -12.68
N TYR A 182 -4.34 4.43 -13.88
CA TYR A 182 -4.00 5.12 -15.13
C TYR A 182 -5.21 5.31 -16.05
N LYS A 183 -6.40 4.85 -15.64
CA LYS A 183 -7.64 5.03 -16.37
C LYS A 183 -8.46 6.18 -15.79
N GLU A 184 -9.27 6.80 -16.62
CA GLU A 184 -10.29 7.74 -16.15
C GLU A 184 -11.26 7.05 -15.18
N LEU A 185 -11.72 7.73 -14.13
CA LEU A 185 -12.73 7.17 -13.21
C LEU A 185 -14.04 6.82 -13.91
N SER A 186 -14.30 7.43 -15.07
CA SER A 186 -15.47 7.12 -15.89
C SER A 186 -15.33 5.78 -16.62
N ALA A 187 -14.13 5.21 -16.72
CA ALA A 187 -13.86 3.97 -17.45
C ALA A 187 -14.28 2.74 -16.61
N PRO A 188 -14.56 1.59 -17.27
CA PRO A 188 -14.71 0.33 -16.55
C PRO A 188 -13.41 -0.04 -15.83
N LEU A 189 -13.57 -0.69 -14.67
CA LEU A 189 -12.45 -1.22 -13.90
C LEU A 189 -11.66 -2.24 -14.75
N PRO A 190 -10.33 -2.30 -14.62
CA PRO A 190 -9.54 -3.30 -15.31
C PRO A 190 -9.95 -4.72 -14.94
N GLN A 191 -9.94 -5.63 -15.92
CA GLN A 191 -10.44 -6.99 -15.74
C GLN A 191 -9.66 -7.78 -14.67
N VAL A 192 -8.35 -7.52 -14.49
CA VAL A 192 -7.56 -8.13 -13.40
C VAL A 192 -8.12 -7.72 -12.04
N TYR A 193 -8.41 -6.43 -11.86
CA TYR A 193 -8.99 -5.93 -10.61
C TYR A 193 -10.36 -6.56 -10.34
N VAL A 194 -11.21 -6.65 -11.37
CA VAL A 194 -12.52 -7.30 -11.26
C VAL A 194 -12.38 -8.76 -10.82
N SER A 195 -11.47 -9.50 -11.44
CA SER A 195 -11.22 -10.91 -11.14
C SER A 195 -10.68 -11.14 -9.71
N VAL A 196 -9.85 -10.22 -9.22
CA VAL A 196 -9.29 -10.28 -7.85
C VAL A 196 -10.32 -9.86 -6.80
N VAL A 197 -11.14 -8.86 -7.09
CA VAL A 197 -12.09 -8.32 -6.11
C VAL A 197 -13.35 -9.16 -5.99
N TRP A 198 -13.87 -9.67 -7.11
CA TRP A 198 -15.14 -10.40 -7.15
C TRP A 198 -15.02 -11.85 -7.63
N GLY A 199 -13.81 -12.33 -7.95
CA GLY A 199 -13.57 -13.72 -8.32
C GLY A 199 -13.07 -14.59 -7.16
N LYS A 200 -12.19 -15.56 -7.48
CA LYS A 200 -11.70 -16.61 -6.55
C LYS A 200 -11.00 -16.08 -5.29
N CYS A 201 -10.55 -14.83 -5.30
CA CYS A 201 -9.88 -14.22 -4.16
C CYS A 201 -10.84 -13.55 -3.17
N ALA A 202 -12.10 -13.30 -3.52
CA ALA A 202 -13.06 -12.63 -2.63
C ALA A 202 -13.17 -13.30 -1.24
N PRO A 203 -13.19 -14.65 -1.10
CA PRO A 203 -13.22 -15.31 0.20
C PRO A 203 -11.92 -15.16 1.03
N LEU A 204 -10.81 -14.79 0.39
CA LEU A 204 -9.51 -14.59 1.07
C LEU A 204 -9.38 -13.19 1.67
N ALA A 205 -10.31 -12.28 1.39
CA ALA A 205 -10.24 -10.89 1.81
C ALA A 205 -10.06 -10.71 3.34
N PRO A 206 -10.77 -11.45 4.22
CA PRO A 206 -10.58 -11.30 5.67
C PRO A 206 -9.14 -11.59 6.12
N ALA A 207 -8.59 -12.74 5.71
CA ALA A 207 -7.24 -13.14 6.06
C ALA A 207 -6.19 -12.20 5.47
N LEU A 208 -6.38 -11.76 4.22
CA LEU A 208 -5.45 -10.86 3.56
C LEU A 208 -5.43 -9.47 4.22
N VAL A 209 -6.59 -8.86 4.47
CA VAL A 209 -6.66 -7.54 5.13
C VAL A 209 -6.02 -7.60 6.51
N TYR A 210 -6.32 -8.65 7.28
CA TYR A 210 -5.71 -8.86 8.59
C TYR A 210 -4.18 -8.93 8.51
N ARG A 211 -3.65 -9.78 7.61
CA ARG A 211 -2.20 -9.92 7.44
C ARG A 211 -1.53 -8.62 6.96
N LEU A 212 -2.13 -7.90 6.01
CA LEU A 212 -1.56 -6.65 5.48
C LEU A 212 -1.50 -5.56 6.57
N LEU A 213 -2.53 -5.45 7.40
CA LEU A 213 -2.51 -4.51 8.53
C LEU A 213 -1.58 -4.96 9.64
N SER A 214 -1.45 -6.26 9.88
CA SER A 214 -0.49 -6.80 10.86
C SER A 214 0.95 -6.50 10.43
N ASN A 215 1.26 -6.68 9.15
CA ASN A 215 2.57 -6.28 8.60
C ASN A 215 2.83 -4.78 8.76
N PHE A 216 1.77 -3.96 8.64
CA PHE A 216 1.87 -2.53 8.92
C PHE A 216 2.17 -2.29 10.40
N SER A 217 1.34 -2.81 11.31
CA SER A 217 1.45 -2.55 12.75
C SER A 217 2.71 -3.14 13.40
N GLU A 218 3.19 -4.28 12.91
CA GLU A 218 4.46 -4.89 13.36
C GLU A 218 5.67 -4.10 12.85
N ASN A 219 5.54 -3.46 11.69
CA ASN A 219 6.58 -2.67 11.04
C ASN A 219 7.96 -3.33 11.13
N ARG A 220 8.04 -4.61 10.75
CA ARG A 220 9.27 -5.42 10.94
C ARG A 220 10.44 -4.79 10.17
N PRO A 221 11.62 -4.60 10.82
CA PRO A 221 12.79 -4.08 10.13
C PRO A 221 13.26 -5.05 9.06
N VAL A 222 13.93 -4.49 8.06
CA VAL A 222 14.62 -5.26 7.03
C VAL A 222 15.70 -6.09 7.73
N PRO A 223 15.80 -7.41 7.49
CA PRO A 223 16.88 -8.23 8.02
C PRO A 223 18.26 -7.63 7.76
N THR A 224 19.16 -7.68 8.76
CA THR A 224 20.48 -7.04 8.71
C THR A 224 21.32 -7.53 7.54
N LEU A 225 21.24 -8.82 7.23
CA LEU A 225 21.91 -9.47 6.09
C LEU A 225 21.52 -8.87 4.73
N LEU A 226 20.35 -8.23 4.64
CA LEU A 226 19.83 -7.67 3.40
C LEU A 226 20.17 -6.19 3.19
N HIS A 227 20.81 -5.55 4.17
CA HIS A 227 21.23 -4.15 4.04
C HIS A 227 22.31 -4.00 2.96
N GLY A 228 22.10 -3.06 2.03
CA GLY A 228 23.02 -2.82 0.92
C GLY A 228 22.86 -3.78 -0.26
N ILE A 229 21.90 -4.71 -0.23
CA ILE A 229 21.54 -5.51 -1.40
C ILE A 229 20.78 -4.62 -2.40
N GLU A 230 21.21 -4.57 -3.66
CA GLU A 230 20.59 -3.71 -4.67
C GLU A 230 19.11 -4.05 -4.95
N GLN A 231 18.72 -5.33 -4.83
CA GLN A 231 17.33 -5.76 -4.96
C GLN A 231 16.40 -5.07 -3.94
N TYR A 232 16.89 -4.79 -2.73
CA TYR A 232 16.13 -4.02 -1.74
C TYR A 232 15.84 -2.60 -2.22
N ASN A 233 16.85 -1.91 -2.76
CA ASN A 233 16.68 -0.56 -3.31
C ASN A 233 15.70 -0.54 -4.48
N LEU A 234 15.74 -1.60 -5.29
CA LEU A 234 14.87 -1.81 -6.44
C LEU A 234 13.39 -1.85 -6.05
N ILE A 235 13.10 -2.71 -5.08
CA ILE A 235 11.78 -2.89 -4.51
C ILE A 235 11.28 -1.56 -3.91
N TRP A 236 12.14 -0.86 -3.17
CA TRP A 236 11.79 0.42 -2.55
C TRP A 236 11.41 1.48 -3.60
N ARG A 237 12.18 1.59 -4.69
CA ARG A 237 11.90 2.52 -5.80
C ARG A 237 10.56 2.22 -6.46
N ALA A 238 10.26 0.94 -6.70
CA ALA A 238 8.97 0.52 -7.27
C ALA A 238 7.79 0.89 -6.35
N ALA A 239 7.92 0.66 -5.04
CA ALA A 239 6.89 1.02 -4.06
C ALA A 239 6.64 2.54 -4.01
N ALA A 240 7.71 3.35 -3.98
CA ALA A 240 7.63 4.81 -3.91
C ALA A 240 6.91 5.42 -5.14
N SER A 241 7.22 4.93 -6.35
CA SER A 241 6.55 5.37 -7.59
C SER A 241 5.03 5.17 -7.55
N ILE A 242 4.59 4.00 -7.07
CA ILE A 242 3.18 3.62 -7.06
C ILE A 242 2.41 4.37 -5.96
N ALA A 243 3.07 4.64 -4.82
CA ALA A 243 2.49 5.43 -3.73
C ALA A 243 2.00 6.82 -4.20
N GLY A 244 2.80 7.53 -5.00
CA GLY A 244 2.41 8.84 -5.54
C GLY A 244 1.16 8.80 -6.43
N SER A 245 0.98 7.71 -7.19
CA SER A 245 -0.22 7.52 -8.02
C SER A 245 -1.47 7.27 -7.18
N LEU A 246 -1.34 6.48 -6.12
CA LEU A 246 -2.44 6.16 -5.19
C LEU A 246 -2.99 7.37 -4.49
N VAL A 247 -2.09 8.22 -4.00
CA VAL A 247 -2.47 9.48 -3.37
C VAL A 247 -3.33 10.33 -4.28
N THR A 248 -2.97 10.47 -5.57
CA THR A 248 -3.71 11.30 -6.53
C THR A 248 -5.17 10.84 -6.66
N ILE A 249 -5.40 9.54 -6.70
CA ILE A 249 -6.76 8.99 -6.87
C ILE A 249 -7.58 9.08 -5.58
N VAL A 250 -7.00 8.67 -4.46
CA VAL A 250 -7.73 8.58 -3.19
C VAL A 250 -8.02 9.97 -2.61
N THR A 251 -7.07 10.90 -2.73
CA THR A 251 -7.20 12.26 -2.14
C THR A 251 -8.08 13.18 -2.98
N PHE A 252 -7.97 13.08 -4.31
CA PHE A 252 -8.49 14.12 -5.21
C PHE A 252 -9.56 13.62 -6.19
N GLY A 253 -10.02 12.37 -6.07
CA GLY A 253 -11.11 11.81 -6.86
C GLY A 253 -10.89 11.90 -8.38
N GLY A 254 -9.63 11.95 -8.83
CA GLY A 254 -9.19 12.15 -10.23
C GLY A 254 -9.76 13.37 -10.98
N TYR A 255 -10.32 14.36 -10.28
CA TYR A 255 -10.85 15.58 -10.93
C TYR A 255 -9.74 16.50 -11.49
N PHE A 256 -8.49 16.34 -11.07
CA PHE A 256 -7.40 17.28 -11.35
C PHE A 256 -6.50 16.93 -12.55
N SER A 257 -6.58 15.74 -13.14
CA SER A 257 -5.86 15.45 -14.41
C SER A 257 -6.47 16.14 -15.64
N ARG A 258 -7.54 16.92 -15.46
CA ARG A 258 -8.48 17.32 -16.52
C ARG A 258 -8.14 18.61 -17.27
N THR A 259 -7.02 19.29 -17.00
CA THR A 259 -6.74 20.60 -17.64
C THR A 259 -5.52 20.64 -18.56
N ALA A 260 -4.93 19.50 -18.92
CA ALA A 260 -3.86 19.48 -19.92
C ALA A 260 -4.35 19.30 -21.37
N ASN A 261 -5.50 18.66 -21.63
CA ASN A 261 -5.98 18.41 -22.99
C ASN A 261 -7.53 18.33 -23.05
N GLY A 262 -8.20 19.45 -23.34
CA GLY A 262 -9.64 19.44 -23.62
C GLY A 262 -10.32 20.79 -23.42
N SER A 263 -10.42 21.57 -24.48
CA SER A 263 -11.23 22.80 -24.52
C SER A 263 -12.70 22.47 -24.79
N THR A 264 -13.55 22.43 -23.76
CA THR A 264 -15.01 22.57 -23.92
C THR A 264 -15.66 23.31 -22.75
N LYS A 265 -16.34 24.42 -23.08
CA LYS A 265 -17.44 25.05 -22.29
C LYS A 265 -18.58 23.99 -22.19
N SER A 266 -19.42 23.84 -21.16
CA SER A 266 -20.21 24.81 -20.38
C SER A 266 -20.90 24.11 -19.18
N ASP A 267 -21.60 24.95 -18.39
CA ASP A 267 -22.77 24.69 -17.52
C ASP A 267 -22.57 24.29 -16.05
N ILE A 268 -22.61 25.33 -15.21
CA ILE A 268 -22.67 25.32 -13.75
C ILE A 268 -24.14 25.45 -13.36
N GLN A 269 -24.70 24.47 -12.64
CA GLN A 269 -25.74 24.73 -11.64
C GLN A 269 -25.89 23.59 -10.61
N ASN A 270 -25.81 23.99 -9.33
CA ASN A 270 -26.35 23.37 -8.11
C ASN A 270 -25.72 22.10 -7.51
N SER A 271 -24.64 22.29 -6.73
CA SER A 271 -24.34 21.57 -5.47
C SER A 271 -23.28 22.35 -4.67
N PRO A 272 -23.34 22.43 -3.32
CA PRO A 272 -22.42 23.25 -2.54
C PRO A 272 -21.06 22.55 -2.35
N HIS A 273 -19.99 23.33 -2.42
CA HIS A 273 -18.59 22.99 -2.07
C HIS A 273 -17.87 21.93 -2.92
N VAL A 274 -17.32 22.32 -4.08
CA VAL A 274 -15.91 22.09 -4.49
C VAL A 274 -15.62 23.07 -5.64
N ALA A 275 -14.70 24.01 -5.46
CA ALA A 275 -14.26 24.93 -6.52
C ALA A 275 -12.86 24.54 -7.01
N VAL A 276 -12.70 24.55 -8.33
CA VAL A 276 -11.57 24.04 -9.14
C VAL A 276 -10.24 24.78 -8.84
N VAL A 277 -9.14 24.03 -8.70
CA VAL A 277 -7.74 24.53 -8.62
C VAL A 277 -6.99 24.15 -9.90
N GLU A 278 -6.17 25.06 -10.43
CA GLU A 278 -5.29 24.85 -11.60
C GLU A 278 -4.02 24.03 -11.28
N PRO A 279 -3.51 23.22 -12.21
CA PRO A 279 -2.41 22.28 -11.97
C PRO A 279 -1.04 22.96 -11.84
N VAL A 280 -0.19 22.36 -10.99
CA VAL A 280 1.27 22.53 -11.05
C VAL A 280 1.76 21.92 -12.37
N LYS A 281 2.36 22.75 -13.23
CA LYS A 281 2.62 22.45 -14.65
C LYS A 281 3.66 21.37 -14.99
N ASN A 282 4.21 20.61 -14.04
CA ASN A 282 5.28 19.65 -14.33
C ASN A 282 5.07 18.32 -13.58
N VAL A 283 4.12 17.50 -14.03
CA VAL A 283 4.10 16.07 -13.69
C VAL A 283 4.41 15.30 -14.96
N SER A 284 5.64 14.78 -15.04
CA SER A 284 6.10 13.89 -16.09
C SER A 284 5.20 12.65 -16.17
N PRO A 285 4.81 12.18 -17.36
CA PRO A 285 4.07 10.91 -17.51
C PRO A 285 4.94 9.67 -17.23
N ASP A 286 6.27 9.85 -17.17
CA ASP A 286 7.25 8.80 -16.89
C ASP A 286 7.42 8.60 -15.38
N LEU A 287 6.49 7.87 -14.77
CA LEU A 287 6.39 7.76 -13.31
C LEU A 287 7.31 6.69 -12.67
N LEU A 288 8.04 5.90 -13.46
CA LEU A 288 8.84 4.77 -12.97
C LEU A 288 10.36 4.97 -13.07
N THR A 289 10.77 6.18 -13.49
CA THR A 289 12.17 6.65 -13.46
C THR A 289 12.35 7.91 -12.62
N SER A 290 11.28 8.49 -12.04
CA SER A 290 11.43 9.62 -11.13
C SER A 290 12.14 9.16 -9.85
N GLU A 291 13.38 9.59 -9.72
CA GLU A 291 14.17 9.41 -8.51
C GLU A 291 13.48 10.17 -7.37
N SER A 292 12.84 9.45 -6.44
CA SER A 292 12.51 10.03 -5.16
C SER A 292 13.82 10.17 -4.38
N THR A 293 14.27 11.40 -4.16
CA THR A 293 15.39 11.75 -3.26
C THR A 293 15.05 11.53 -1.77
N ILE A 294 14.01 10.75 -1.48
CA ILE A 294 13.60 10.39 -0.13
C ILE A 294 14.60 9.34 0.36
N LYS A 295 15.55 9.78 1.20
CA LYS A 295 16.37 8.90 2.04
C LYS A 295 15.44 7.89 2.69
N SER A 296 15.83 6.60 2.68
CA SER A 296 15.15 5.54 3.42
C SER A 296 14.78 6.07 4.80
N ASN A 297 13.49 6.33 5.02
CA ASN A 297 13.07 6.82 6.31
C ASN A 297 13.10 5.60 7.23
N GLU A 298 14.07 5.55 8.15
CA GLU A 298 14.33 4.40 9.03
C GLU A 298 13.09 3.94 9.81
N GLN A 299 12.06 4.78 9.86
CA GLN A 299 10.83 4.57 10.61
C GLN A 299 9.80 3.70 9.90
N CYS A 300 9.74 3.67 8.55
CA CYS A 300 8.77 2.84 7.83
C CYS A 300 9.50 1.79 7.00
N HIS A 301 9.38 0.54 7.41
CA HIS A 301 10.08 -0.54 6.76
C HIS A 301 9.34 -1.04 5.53
N LEU A 302 10.09 -1.66 4.63
CA LEU A 302 9.64 -1.98 3.30
C LEU A 302 8.37 -2.85 3.27
N LEU A 303 8.33 -3.92 4.07
CA LEU A 303 7.17 -4.83 4.09
C LEU A 303 5.90 -4.11 4.58
N SER A 304 6.02 -3.24 5.58
CA SER A 304 4.93 -2.39 6.08
C SER A 304 4.41 -1.44 5.00
N ASN A 305 5.32 -0.80 4.25
CA ASN A 305 4.97 0.11 3.17
C ASN A 305 4.25 -0.61 2.02
N VAL A 306 4.80 -1.71 1.50
CA VAL A 306 4.15 -2.45 0.40
C VAL A 306 2.83 -3.12 0.84
N SER A 307 2.71 -3.50 2.12
CA SER A 307 1.45 -4.02 2.66
C SER A 307 0.36 -2.94 2.70
N SER A 308 0.72 -1.74 3.16
CA SER A 308 -0.16 -0.56 3.14
C SER A 308 -0.59 -0.20 1.73
N LEU A 309 0.34 -0.18 0.77
CA LEU A 309 0.04 0.13 -0.63
C LEU A 309 -0.90 -0.90 -1.27
N LEU A 310 -0.64 -2.20 -1.06
CA LEU A 310 -1.51 -3.24 -1.58
C LEU A 310 -2.92 -3.15 -0.97
N LEU A 311 -3.02 -2.91 0.34
CA LEU A 311 -4.30 -2.72 1.01
C LEU A 311 -5.05 -1.50 0.45
N LEU A 312 -4.35 -0.38 0.25
CA LEU A 312 -4.93 0.82 -0.36
C LEU A 312 -5.40 0.56 -1.79
N ILE A 313 -4.66 -0.18 -2.61
CA ILE A 313 -5.08 -0.56 -3.98
C ILE A 313 -6.32 -1.44 -3.95
N LEU A 314 -6.35 -2.47 -3.11
CA LEU A 314 -7.48 -3.39 -2.99
C LEU A 314 -8.74 -2.70 -2.45
N THR A 315 -8.56 -1.66 -1.66
CA THR A 315 -9.65 -0.87 -1.09
C THR A 315 -9.94 0.40 -1.89
N THR A 316 -9.20 0.74 -2.94
CA THR A 316 -9.50 1.91 -3.79
C THR A 316 -10.14 1.45 -5.08
N GLN A 317 -11.35 1.94 -5.36
CA GLN A 317 -12.06 1.69 -6.61
C GLN A 317 -11.92 2.90 -7.51
N ALA A 318 -11.02 2.81 -8.49
CA ALA A 318 -10.74 3.89 -9.45
C ALA A 318 -11.41 3.60 -10.81
N GLY A 319 -12.74 3.51 -10.84
CA GLY A 319 -13.49 3.19 -12.05
C GLY A 319 -14.98 3.05 -11.82
N SER A 320 -15.76 3.10 -12.90
CA SER A 320 -17.22 3.00 -12.86
C SER A 320 -17.65 1.54 -12.71
N ILE A 321 -18.26 1.22 -11.57
CA ILE A 321 -18.87 -0.10 -11.31
C ILE A 321 -19.99 -0.35 -12.32
N GLU A 322 -20.79 0.65 -12.65
CA GLU A 322 -21.89 0.54 -13.61
C GLU A 322 -21.40 0.13 -15.00
N LYS A 323 -20.38 0.82 -15.54
CA LYS A 323 -19.78 0.43 -16.82
C LYS A 323 -19.06 -0.90 -16.75
N THR A 324 -18.52 -1.27 -15.59
CA THR A 324 -17.89 -2.57 -15.37
C THR A 324 -18.95 -3.68 -15.48
N ILE A 325 -20.08 -3.52 -14.80
CA ILE A 325 -21.23 -4.42 -14.89
C ILE A 325 -21.70 -4.51 -16.34
N SER A 326 -21.90 -3.40 -17.05
CA SER A 326 -22.36 -3.44 -18.45
C SER A 326 -21.36 -4.13 -19.39
N THR A 327 -20.06 -3.99 -19.14
CA THR A 327 -19.00 -4.56 -20.00
C THR A 327 -18.80 -6.05 -19.74
N TYR A 328 -19.06 -6.53 -18.52
CA TYR A 328 -18.73 -7.89 -18.09
C TYR A 328 -19.94 -8.77 -17.72
N SER A 329 -21.16 -8.22 -17.57
CA SER A 329 -22.39 -8.98 -17.27
C SER A 329 -22.92 -9.83 -18.44
N GLU A 330 -22.41 -9.66 -19.67
CA GLU A 330 -22.73 -10.60 -20.75
C GLU A 330 -22.13 -12.00 -20.52
N ASN A 331 -21.21 -12.15 -19.55
CA ASN A 331 -20.50 -13.39 -19.28
C ASN A 331 -20.70 -13.88 -17.82
N ASN A 332 -21.83 -14.56 -17.56
CA ASN A 332 -22.05 -15.54 -16.49
C ASN A 332 -21.62 -15.16 -15.04
N ILE A 333 -22.26 -14.19 -14.40
CA ILE A 333 -22.31 -14.11 -12.93
C ILE A 333 -23.76 -13.85 -12.50
N LYS A 334 -24.40 -14.86 -11.88
CA LYS A 334 -25.84 -14.86 -11.53
C LYS A 334 -26.22 -14.07 -10.27
N ASP A 335 -25.28 -13.39 -9.60
CA ASP A 335 -25.57 -12.62 -8.39
C ASP A 335 -25.20 -11.14 -8.54
N SER A 336 -26.01 -10.40 -9.29
CA SER A 336 -25.89 -8.94 -9.50
C SER A 336 -25.87 -8.13 -8.19
N ASN A 337 -26.43 -8.67 -7.10
CA ASN A 337 -26.42 -8.04 -5.78
C ASN A 337 -25.05 -8.06 -5.07
N SER A 338 -24.12 -8.93 -5.48
CA SER A 338 -22.79 -9.10 -4.84
C SER A 338 -21.68 -8.25 -5.49
N LEU A 339 -21.83 -7.87 -6.76
CA LEU A 339 -20.80 -7.15 -7.53
C LEU A 339 -20.59 -5.70 -7.05
N GLY A 340 -21.51 -5.14 -6.27
CA GLY A 340 -21.41 -3.76 -5.79
C GLY A 340 -20.52 -3.58 -4.55
N ARG A 341 -20.26 -4.65 -3.78
CA ARG A 341 -19.60 -4.54 -2.48
C ARG A 341 -18.20 -5.13 -2.52
N ASN A 342 -17.19 -4.30 -2.29
CA ASN A 342 -15.80 -4.74 -2.24
C ASN A 342 -15.53 -5.47 -0.90
N PRO A 343 -15.18 -6.77 -0.91
CA PRO A 343 -15.00 -7.56 0.33
C PRO A 343 -13.80 -7.09 1.17
N TYR A 344 -12.75 -6.54 0.55
CA TYR A 344 -11.60 -5.96 1.26
C TYR A 344 -12.00 -4.70 2.01
N ARG A 345 -12.84 -3.84 1.40
CA ARG A 345 -13.42 -2.66 2.08
C ARG A 345 -14.32 -3.07 3.24
N ILE A 346 -15.23 -4.03 3.03
CA ILE A 346 -16.13 -4.53 4.08
C ILE A 346 -15.31 -5.02 5.27
N THR A 347 -14.29 -5.83 5.00
CA THR A 347 -13.41 -6.34 6.07
C THR A 347 -12.72 -5.18 6.79
N LEU A 348 -12.01 -4.31 6.06
CA LEU A 348 -11.26 -3.20 6.65
C LEU A 348 -12.14 -2.30 7.54
N PHE A 349 -13.37 -2.03 7.13
CA PHE A 349 -14.28 -1.14 7.85
C PHE A 349 -15.06 -1.82 8.97
N SER A 350 -15.00 -3.16 9.08
CA SER A 350 -15.64 -3.94 10.14
C SER A 350 -14.66 -4.49 11.19
N LEU A 351 -13.35 -4.23 11.04
CA LEU A 351 -12.34 -4.65 12.01
C LEU A 351 -12.66 -4.13 13.41
N GLN A 352 -12.30 -4.94 14.41
CA GLN A 352 -12.45 -4.65 15.83
C GLN A 352 -11.09 -4.75 16.53
N ASP A 353 -10.96 -4.04 17.65
CA ASP A 353 -9.74 -4.08 18.46
C ASP A 353 -9.68 -5.36 19.30
N GLU A 354 -8.47 -5.93 19.45
CA GLU A 354 -8.20 -7.13 20.26
C GLU A 354 -8.58 -6.95 21.74
N VAL A 355 -8.46 -5.72 22.28
CA VAL A 355 -8.68 -5.45 23.71
C VAL A 355 -10.17 -5.47 24.09
N THR A 356 -11.06 -5.16 23.15
CA THR A 356 -12.51 -5.04 23.38
C THR A 356 -13.17 -6.33 23.90
N GLN A 357 -12.59 -7.51 23.62
CA GLN A 357 -13.12 -8.79 24.11
C GLN A 357 -12.59 -9.20 25.48
N LYS A 358 -11.38 -8.80 25.93
CA LYS A 358 -10.95 -9.11 27.31
C LYS A 358 -11.95 -8.55 28.32
N ASN A 359 -12.38 -7.31 28.10
CA ASN A 359 -13.36 -6.65 28.97
C ASN A 359 -14.77 -7.25 28.87
N GLN A 360 -15.15 -7.87 27.74
CA GLN A 360 -16.43 -8.58 27.60
C GLN A 360 -16.40 -9.99 28.21
N VAL A 361 -15.30 -10.73 28.06
CA VAL A 361 -15.13 -12.06 28.66
C VAL A 361 -14.99 -11.96 30.19
N ASP A 362 -14.29 -10.93 30.68
CA ASP A 362 -14.17 -10.67 32.12
C ASP A 362 -15.52 -10.24 32.74
N SER A 363 -16.37 -9.50 32.00
CA SER A 363 -17.73 -9.17 32.46
C SER A 363 -18.69 -10.37 32.52
N ILE A 364 -18.40 -11.45 31.78
CA ILE A 364 -19.24 -12.67 31.77
C ILE A 364 -18.81 -13.64 32.89
N MET A 365 -17.57 -13.57 33.39
CA MET A 365 -17.10 -14.43 34.48
C MET A 365 -17.53 -13.97 35.89
N ASP A 366 -18.05 -12.76 36.06
CA ASP A 366 -18.46 -12.22 37.38
C ASP A 366 -19.84 -12.72 37.89
N THR A 367 -20.49 -13.68 37.22
CA THR A 367 -21.80 -14.24 37.67
C THR A 367 -21.87 -15.75 37.87
N THR A 368 -20.76 -16.45 38.13
CA THR A 368 -20.83 -17.86 38.57
C THR A 368 -20.15 -18.13 39.91
N HIS A 369 -20.96 -18.71 40.80
CA HIS A 369 -20.68 -19.03 42.21
C HIS A 369 -19.50 -20.00 42.42
N LEU A 370 -18.79 -19.70 43.52
CA LEU A 370 -17.82 -20.48 44.31
C LEU A 370 -17.94 -22.02 44.28
N ILE A 371 -16.80 -22.72 44.14
CA ILE A 371 -16.31 -23.89 44.94
C ILE A 371 -14.77 -24.06 44.71
N PRO A 372 -13.94 -24.41 45.71
CA PRO A 372 -12.46 -24.34 45.62
C PRO A 372 -11.71 -25.69 45.56
N LYS A 373 -10.38 -25.58 45.24
CA LYS A 373 -9.23 -26.53 45.32
C LYS A 373 -8.83 -27.17 43.96
N SER A 374 -7.57 -27.32 43.56
CA SER A 374 -6.25 -27.32 44.23
C SER A 374 -5.11 -27.08 43.22
N THR A 375 -4.04 -26.41 43.65
CA THR A 375 -2.73 -26.31 42.97
C THR A 375 -1.97 -27.65 42.93
N PRO A 376 -1.05 -27.83 41.96
CA PRO A 376 0.37 -27.72 42.30
C PRO A 376 1.21 -26.92 41.28
N ARG A 377 2.38 -26.51 41.76
CA ARG A 377 3.35 -25.54 41.20
C ARG A 377 4.57 -26.30 40.65
N LEU A 378 5.15 -25.90 39.50
CA LEU A 378 6.58 -26.07 39.14
C LEU A 378 6.96 -25.28 37.85
N GLN A 379 7.67 -24.16 38.06
CA GLN A 379 8.85 -23.51 37.42
C GLN A 379 9.31 -23.72 35.93
N PRO A 380 10.19 -22.83 35.38
CA PRO A 380 10.03 -22.16 34.09
C PRO A 380 10.94 -22.66 32.94
N GLY A 381 10.48 -22.50 31.70
CA GLY A 381 11.33 -22.64 30.52
C GLY A 381 10.55 -22.57 29.19
N GLY A 382 11.07 -21.80 28.23
CA GLY A 382 10.74 -21.92 26.81
C GLY A 382 9.59 -21.05 26.30
N ALA A 383 9.91 -19.88 25.74
CA ALA A 383 9.01 -19.15 24.86
C ALA A 383 8.90 -19.89 23.52
N THR A 384 7.75 -20.49 23.23
CA THR A 384 7.36 -20.94 21.90
C THR A 384 6.11 -20.19 21.46
N LEU A 385 6.31 -19.23 20.55
CA LEU A 385 5.26 -18.49 19.85
C LEU A 385 4.56 -19.43 18.86
N ASN A 386 3.48 -20.07 19.30
CA ASN A 386 2.58 -20.81 18.41
C ASN A 386 1.47 -19.88 17.90
N GLY A 387 1.66 -19.37 16.68
CA GLY A 387 0.63 -18.68 15.90
C GLY A 387 0.27 -19.48 14.65
N HIS A 388 -0.10 -20.76 14.80
CA HIS A 388 -0.79 -21.50 13.74
C HIS A 388 -2.24 -21.03 13.70
N LEU A 389 -2.52 -19.99 12.90
CA LEU A 389 -3.87 -19.51 12.64
C LEU A 389 -4.54 -20.40 11.58
N ASN A 390 -5.23 -21.45 12.04
CA ASN A 390 -6.24 -22.15 11.26
C ASN A 390 -7.46 -21.23 11.06
N ILE A 391 -7.37 -20.25 10.15
CA ILE A 391 -8.52 -19.44 9.71
C ILE A 391 -9.21 -20.19 8.56
N VAL A 392 -9.76 -21.36 8.89
CA VAL A 392 -10.86 -21.94 8.14
C VAL A 392 -11.81 -22.41 9.22
N THR A 393 -12.97 -21.75 9.34
CA THR A 393 -14.06 -21.96 10.32
C THR A 393 -13.95 -21.25 11.68
N GLN A 394 -14.17 -19.94 11.75
CA GLN A 394 -15.00 -19.30 12.80
C GLN A 394 -15.60 -17.95 12.31
N PRO A 395 -16.85 -17.61 12.69
CA PRO A 395 -17.55 -16.38 12.31
C PRO A 395 -17.28 -15.21 13.28
N SER A 396 -16.09 -15.12 13.87
CA SER A 396 -15.65 -13.95 14.64
C SER A 396 -14.89 -12.99 13.73
N SER A 397 -15.24 -11.71 13.73
CA SER A 397 -14.52 -10.67 12.97
C SER A 397 -13.02 -10.72 13.28
N PRO A 398 -12.13 -10.57 12.27
CA PRO A 398 -10.69 -10.54 12.51
C PRO A 398 -10.34 -9.39 13.48
N GLN A 399 -9.68 -9.74 14.59
CA GLN A 399 -9.27 -8.82 15.65
C GLN A 399 -7.86 -8.35 15.39
N ILE A 400 -7.57 -7.06 15.55
CA ILE A 400 -6.23 -6.51 15.35
C ILE A 400 -5.92 -5.45 16.40
N ASN A 401 -4.67 -5.39 16.86
CA ASN A 401 -4.21 -4.40 17.84
C ASN A 401 -4.21 -2.97 17.26
N PHE A 402 -5.23 -2.18 17.60
CA PHE A 402 -5.35 -0.79 17.13
C PHE A 402 -4.28 0.13 17.72
N THR A 403 -3.78 -0.16 18.93
CA THR A 403 -2.69 0.62 19.53
C THR A 403 -1.42 0.53 18.67
N ALA A 404 -1.05 -0.67 18.22
CA ALA A 404 0.12 -0.88 17.37
C ALA A 404 -0.02 -0.21 15.99
N ILE A 405 -1.24 -0.18 15.43
CA ILE A 405 -1.54 0.57 14.20
C ILE A 405 -1.32 2.07 14.42
N CYS A 406 -1.84 2.63 15.52
CA CYS A 406 -1.65 4.05 15.86
C CYS A 406 -0.18 4.40 16.09
N ASP A 407 0.56 3.55 16.81
CA ASP A 407 1.99 3.73 17.09
C ASP A 407 2.82 3.75 15.81
N THR A 408 2.57 2.75 14.94
CA THR A 408 3.25 2.71 13.65
C THR A 408 2.89 3.94 12.82
N ALA A 409 1.59 4.23 12.66
CA ALA A 409 1.14 5.38 11.88
C ALA A 409 1.79 6.68 12.36
N ALA A 410 1.82 6.93 13.67
CA ALA A 410 2.48 8.11 14.24
C ALA A 410 3.96 8.22 13.85
N SER A 411 4.68 7.09 13.80
CA SER A 411 6.09 7.05 13.39
C SER A 411 6.30 7.13 11.87
N THR A 412 5.31 6.73 11.06
CA THR A 412 5.44 6.59 9.60
C THR A 412 4.68 7.63 8.78
N LEU A 413 4.03 8.63 9.40
CA LEU A 413 3.20 9.66 8.74
C LEU A 413 3.90 10.46 7.62
N SER A 414 5.23 10.46 7.57
CA SER A 414 6.01 11.07 6.49
C SER A 414 6.01 10.26 5.19
N GLN A 415 5.58 9.00 5.22
CA GLN A 415 5.45 8.14 4.04
C GLN A 415 4.04 8.26 3.46
N ASP A 416 3.92 8.43 2.15
CA ASP A 416 2.65 8.66 1.45
C ASP A 416 1.52 7.68 1.76
N SER A 417 1.84 6.39 1.96
CA SER A 417 0.86 5.32 2.22
C SER A 417 0.28 5.38 3.64
N SER A 418 1.07 5.80 4.62
CA SER A 418 0.69 5.79 6.04
C SER A 418 -0.44 6.77 6.41
N PRO A 419 -0.39 8.08 6.08
CA PRO A 419 -1.47 9.00 6.39
C PRO A 419 -2.74 8.65 5.61
N LEU A 420 -2.61 8.06 4.42
CA LEU A 420 -3.76 7.63 3.62
C LEU A 420 -4.48 6.44 4.23
N LEU A 421 -3.71 5.44 4.71
CA LEU A 421 -4.26 4.30 5.44
C LEU A 421 -4.93 4.76 6.75
N LEU A 422 -4.27 5.66 7.49
CA LEU A 422 -4.82 6.22 8.71
C LEU A 422 -6.11 7.01 8.44
N TYR A 423 -6.13 7.85 7.40
CA TYR A 423 -7.33 8.55 6.95
C TYR A 423 -8.47 7.58 6.67
N LEU A 424 -8.19 6.50 5.93
CA LEU A 424 -9.19 5.52 5.55
C LEU A 424 -9.77 4.80 6.79
N LEU A 425 -8.93 4.43 7.75
CA LEU A 425 -9.36 3.81 9.01
C LEU A 425 -10.18 4.78 9.87
N VAL A 426 -9.67 5.99 10.12
CA VAL A 426 -10.35 7.01 10.94
C VAL A 426 -11.71 7.39 10.34
N HIS A 427 -11.77 7.57 9.02
CA HIS A 427 -12.99 8.06 8.36
C HIS A 427 -14.04 6.96 8.13
N ARG A 428 -13.63 5.70 7.91
CA ARG A 428 -14.54 4.63 7.46
C ARG A 428 -14.71 3.47 8.43
N ASN A 429 -13.80 3.26 9.38
CA ASN A 429 -13.95 2.24 10.41
C ASN A 429 -14.39 2.92 11.73
N THR A 430 -15.66 2.74 12.08
CA THR A 430 -16.25 3.37 13.28
C THR A 430 -15.65 2.85 14.59
N ASN A 431 -15.18 1.60 14.62
CA ASN A 431 -14.52 1.03 15.80
C ASN A 431 -13.15 1.68 16.02
N PHE A 432 -12.37 1.82 14.94
CA PHE A 432 -11.07 2.49 14.98
C PHE A 432 -11.20 3.98 15.33
N HIS A 433 -12.18 4.67 14.75
CA HIS A 433 -12.51 6.04 15.11
C HIS A 433 -12.89 6.17 16.60
N SER A 434 -13.72 5.26 17.11
CA SER A 434 -14.10 5.28 18.53
C SER A 434 -12.90 5.04 19.44
N PHE A 435 -12.07 4.05 19.11
CA PHE A 435 -10.82 3.75 19.80
C PHE A 435 -9.87 4.96 19.85
N ILE A 436 -9.55 5.55 18.69
CA ILE A 436 -8.57 6.65 18.63
C ILE A 436 -9.04 7.89 19.41
N MET A 437 -10.36 8.09 19.52
CA MET A 437 -10.97 9.18 20.28
C MET A 437 -11.09 8.90 21.77
N GLN A 438 -11.51 7.69 22.17
CA GLN A 438 -11.77 7.34 23.57
C GLN A 438 -10.50 7.01 24.34
N GLU A 439 -9.57 6.28 23.73
CA GLU A 439 -8.29 5.89 24.33
C GLU A 439 -7.20 6.97 24.15
N GLN A 440 -7.59 8.18 23.73
CA GLN A 440 -6.68 9.30 23.44
C GLN A 440 -5.53 8.93 22.47
N GLY A 441 -5.74 7.94 21.59
CA GLY A 441 -4.76 7.50 20.60
C GLY A 441 -4.31 8.63 19.65
N TYR A 442 -5.15 9.66 19.48
CA TYR A 442 -4.81 10.87 18.75
C TYR A 442 -3.60 11.62 19.34
N GLU A 443 -3.27 11.49 20.63
CA GLU A 443 -2.13 12.20 21.24
C GLU A 443 -0.79 11.78 20.63
N LYS A 444 -0.69 10.54 20.14
CA LYS A 444 0.51 10.04 19.47
C LYS A 444 0.62 10.55 18.03
N VAL A 445 -0.52 10.68 17.36
CA VAL A 445 -0.65 11.06 15.95
C VAL A 445 -0.60 12.58 15.75
N LEU A 446 -1.14 13.35 16.69
CA LEU A 446 -1.23 14.80 16.58
C LEU A 446 0.13 15.50 16.41
N PRO A 447 1.16 15.26 17.23
CA PRO A 447 2.46 15.89 17.05
C PRO A 447 3.11 15.66 15.67
N PRO A 448 3.16 14.44 15.11
CA PRO A 448 3.67 14.24 13.75
C PRO A 448 2.81 14.90 12.66
N LEU A 449 1.48 14.95 12.80
CA LEU A 449 0.61 15.71 11.90
C LEU A 449 0.93 17.22 11.92
N LEU A 450 1.06 17.80 13.12
CA LEU A 450 1.42 19.21 13.30
C LEU A 450 2.82 19.51 12.74
N ASN A 451 3.76 18.58 12.87
CA ASN A 451 5.09 18.72 12.28
C ASN A 451 5.04 18.76 10.74
N ILE A 452 4.19 17.94 10.09
CA ILE A 452 3.98 17.99 8.64
C ILE A 452 3.47 19.37 8.21
N LEU A 453 2.45 19.89 8.90
CA LEU A 453 1.88 21.21 8.62
C LEU A 453 2.88 22.33 8.89
N TYR A 454 3.63 22.26 9.99
CA TYR A 454 4.67 23.24 10.33
C TYR A 454 5.78 23.30 9.28
N LYS A 455 6.14 22.14 8.72
CA LYS A 455 7.13 21.97 7.66
C LYS A 455 6.50 21.93 6.26
N SER A 456 5.30 22.49 6.08
CA SER A 456 4.56 22.42 4.79
C SER A 456 5.37 22.88 3.58
N GLN A 457 6.35 23.77 3.80
CA GLN A 457 7.28 24.28 2.78
C GLN A 457 8.20 23.20 2.18
N SER A 458 8.53 22.19 3.00
CA SER A 458 9.50 21.13 2.68
C SER A 458 8.84 19.77 2.45
N HIS A 459 7.53 19.67 2.66
CA HIS A 459 6.77 18.45 2.43
C HIS A 459 5.97 18.54 1.13
N ASN A 460 5.65 17.37 0.58
CA ASN A 460 4.77 17.29 -0.57
C ASN A 460 3.37 17.81 -0.20
N SER A 461 2.71 18.50 -1.13
CA SER A 461 1.40 19.11 -0.91
C SER A 461 0.34 18.11 -0.43
N HIS A 462 0.38 16.87 -0.91
CA HIS A 462 -0.56 15.84 -0.48
C HIS A 462 -0.41 15.42 0.98
N LEU A 463 0.80 15.36 1.53
CA LEU A 463 1.02 15.05 2.96
C LEU A 463 0.43 16.17 3.82
N VAL A 464 0.57 17.42 3.37
CA VAL A 464 -0.02 18.60 4.04
C VAL A 464 -1.54 18.51 4.03
N TYR A 465 -2.16 18.17 2.90
CA TYR A 465 -3.62 17.99 2.83
C TYR A 465 -4.10 16.81 3.67
N MET A 466 -3.44 15.66 3.60
CA MET A 466 -3.82 14.49 4.40
C MET A 466 -3.73 14.80 5.89
N ALA A 467 -2.68 15.49 6.31
CA ALA A 467 -2.54 15.89 7.70
C ALA A 467 -3.64 16.86 8.14
N LEU A 468 -4.02 17.80 7.27
CA LEU A 468 -5.10 18.74 7.53
C LEU A 468 -6.48 18.07 7.55
N ILE A 469 -6.75 17.10 6.67
CA ILE A 469 -8.01 16.36 6.65
C ILE A 469 -8.15 15.51 7.92
N LEU A 470 -7.09 14.80 8.32
CA LEU A 470 -7.07 14.05 9.58
C LEU A 470 -7.31 14.96 10.78
N LEU A 471 -6.65 16.12 10.81
CA LEU A 471 -6.86 17.11 11.87
C LEU A 471 -8.29 17.64 11.86
N LEU A 472 -8.86 17.91 10.68
CA LEU A 472 -10.25 18.36 10.55
C LEU A 472 -11.22 17.34 11.15
N ILE A 473 -11.09 16.06 10.81
CA ILE A 473 -11.90 14.96 11.37
C ILE A 473 -11.76 14.93 12.91
N PHE A 474 -10.54 15.07 13.43
CA PHE A 474 -10.33 15.08 14.89
C PHE A 474 -11.00 16.29 15.56
N THR A 475 -10.92 17.47 14.95
CA THR A 475 -11.53 18.70 15.51
C THR A 475 -13.05 18.71 15.51
N GLU A 476 -13.72 17.84 14.73
CA GLU A 476 -15.18 17.66 14.79
C GLU A 476 -15.63 17.02 16.12
N ASN A 477 -14.73 16.33 16.83
CA ASN A 477 -15.02 15.73 18.12
C ASN A 477 -14.89 16.75 19.26
N GLU A 478 -15.99 16.98 20.00
CA GLU A 478 -16.00 17.96 21.08
C GLU A 478 -15.08 17.63 22.25
N GLN A 479 -14.90 16.34 22.56
CA GLN A 479 -14.04 15.89 23.65
C GLN A 479 -12.58 16.11 23.30
N PHE A 480 -12.17 15.74 22.08
CA PHE A 480 -10.85 16.05 21.54
C PHE A 480 -10.55 17.55 21.65
N GLY A 481 -11.49 18.39 21.22
CA GLY A 481 -11.34 19.85 21.30
C GLY A 481 -11.10 20.37 22.72
N ARG A 482 -11.66 19.73 23.75
CA ARG A 482 -11.40 20.09 25.16
C ARG A 482 -10.04 19.56 25.63
N ASP A 483 -9.77 18.28 25.37
CA ASP A 483 -8.61 17.55 25.88
C ASP A 483 -7.29 18.18 25.43
N ILE A 484 -7.18 18.55 24.16
CA ILE A 484 -5.94 19.13 23.63
C ILE A 484 -5.54 20.44 24.31
N HIS A 485 -6.49 21.21 24.84
CA HIS A 485 -6.18 22.46 25.55
C HIS A 485 -5.75 22.22 27.00
N THR A 486 -6.04 21.05 27.57
CA THR A 486 -5.66 20.67 28.93
C THR A 486 -4.45 19.75 29.01
N SER A 487 -4.13 19.03 27.92
CA SER A 487 -2.95 18.18 27.82
C SER A 487 -1.70 19.00 27.47
N ASP A 488 -0.77 19.10 28.43
CA ASP A 488 0.50 19.83 28.27
C ASP A 488 1.56 18.98 27.57
N ILE A 489 2.27 19.60 26.63
CA ILE A 489 3.43 18.99 25.96
C ILE A 489 4.69 19.34 26.74
N LYS A 490 5.41 18.31 27.20
CA LYS A 490 6.69 18.49 27.91
C LYS A 490 7.78 19.09 27.01
N TRP A 491 7.82 18.71 25.73
CA TRP A 491 8.84 19.17 24.79
C TRP A 491 8.45 18.98 23.32
N VAL A 492 8.79 19.96 22.46
CA VAL A 492 8.63 19.89 20.99
C VAL A 492 10.01 20.05 20.33
N GLN A 493 10.55 18.95 19.78
CA GLN A 493 11.91 18.88 19.21
C GLN A 493 12.12 19.77 17.95
N TRP A 494 11.06 20.10 17.22
CA TRP A 494 11.16 20.66 15.86
C TRP A 494 10.96 22.18 15.74
N SER A 495 10.75 22.92 16.84
CA SER A 495 10.67 24.39 16.78
C SER A 495 12.05 25.03 16.96
N ALA A 496 12.70 25.36 15.84
CA ALA A 496 14.08 25.87 15.83
C ALA A 496 14.29 27.23 16.56
N ASN A 497 13.23 28.01 16.81
CA ASN A 497 13.38 29.43 17.14
C ASN A 497 12.81 29.91 18.48
N ARG A 498 12.29 29.04 19.36
CA ARG A 498 11.95 29.38 20.75
C ARG A 498 11.63 28.10 21.50
N ARG A 499 12.19 27.92 22.69
CA ARG A 499 11.77 26.87 23.63
C ARG A 499 10.35 27.20 24.10
N LEU A 500 9.36 26.73 23.36
CA LEU A 500 7.96 26.70 23.82
C LEU A 500 7.86 25.59 24.87
N SER A 501 8.24 25.90 26.11
CA SER A 501 8.03 25.02 27.27
C SER A 501 6.63 25.22 27.84
N ASN A 502 5.98 24.16 28.29
CA ASN A 502 4.65 24.18 28.90
C ASN A 502 3.57 24.72 27.94
N VAL A 503 3.52 24.16 26.74
CA VAL A 503 2.52 24.50 25.72
C VAL A 503 1.57 23.32 25.57
N SER A 504 0.27 23.57 25.64
CA SER A 504 -0.76 22.56 25.38
C SER A 504 -0.83 22.17 23.90
N TYR A 505 -1.31 20.97 23.59
CA TYR A 505 -1.55 20.55 22.20
C TYR A 505 -2.45 21.53 21.44
N GLY A 506 -3.46 22.10 22.08
CA GLY A 506 -4.34 23.10 21.49
C GLY A 506 -3.61 24.40 21.16
N SER A 507 -2.74 24.88 22.06
CA SER A 507 -1.91 26.07 21.80
C SER A 507 -0.94 25.85 20.62
N LEU A 508 -0.31 24.67 20.56
CA LEU A 508 0.57 24.30 19.45
C LEU A 508 -0.20 24.19 18.13
N THR A 509 -1.40 23.59 18.17
CA THR A 509 -2.26 23.41 17.00
C THR A 509 -2.65 24.75 16.39
N VAL A 510 -3.16 25.68 17.21
CA VAL A 510 -3.53 27.04 16.77
C VAL A 510 -2.31 27.76 16.17
N LEU A 511 -1.16 27.70 16.85
CA LEU A 511 0.08 28.34 16.38
C LEU A 511 0.53 27.80 15.01
N VAL A 512 0.54 26.47 14.84
CA VAL A 512 0.92 25.83 13.58
C VAL A 512 -0.06 26.18 12.47
N LEU A 513 -1.36 26.14 12.73
CA LEU A 513 -2.38 26.48 11.74
C LEU A 513 -2.26 27.94 11.28
N CYS A 514 -2.16 28.89 12.21
CA CYS A 514 -1.97 30.31 11.89
C CYS A 514 -0.68 30.56 11.09
N ARG A 515 0.43 29.92 11.46
CA ARG A 515 1.69 30.02 10.71
C ARG A 515 1.55 29.44 9.30
N THR A 516 0.88 28.31 9.16
CA THR A 516 0.69 27.63 7.86
C THR A 516 -0.12 28.51 6.92
N ILE A 517 -1.26 29.06 7.38
CA ILE A 517 -2.08 29.95 6.54
C ILE A 517 -1.38 31.27 6.21
N GLN A 518 -0.64 31.89 7.14
CA GLN A 518 0.12 33.13 6.86
C GLN A 518 1.19 32.90 5.80
N TYR A 519 1.90 31.76 5.86
CA TYR A 519 2.89 31.42 4.84
C TYR A 519 2.23 31.20 3.47
N HIS A 520 1.18 30.39 3.40
CA HIS A 520 0.52 30.08 2.14
C HIS A 520 -0.17 31.34 1.55
N LEU A 521 -0.84 32.17 2.35
CA LEU A 521 -1.38 33.46 1.88
C LEU A 521 -0.33 34.35 1.20
N ASN A 522 0.91 34.34 1.71
CA ASN A 522 2.00 35.16 1.19
C ASN A 522 2.73 34.55 -0.02
N GLN A 523 2.60 33.25 -0.28
CA GLN A 523 3.42 32.52 -1.28
C GLN A 523 2.62 31.72 -2.30
N LEU A 524 1.52 31.08 -1.88
CA LEU A 524 0.75 30.11 -2.65
C LEU A 524 -0.75 30.39 -2.42
N LYS A 525 -1.46 30.96 -3.40
CA LYS A 525 -2.90 31.29 -3.32
C LYS A 525 -3.80 30.04 -3.33
N ASP A 526 -3.55 29.11 -2.42
CA ASP A 526 -4.26 27.85 -2.26
C ASP A 526 -5.50 28.04 -1.38
N LYS A 527 -6.59 28.42 -2.05
CA LYS A 527 -7.88 28.68 -1.38
C LYS A 527 -8.41 27.44 -0.63
N TYR A 528 -8.16 26.24 -1.13
CA TYR A 528 -8.69 25.02 -0.53
C TYR A 528 -8.01 24.73 0.82
N LEU A 529 -6.68 24.83 0.86
CA LEU A 529 -5.93 24.71 2.10
C LEU A 529 -6.39 25.75 3.14
N HIS A 530 -6.56 27.01 2.73
CA HIS A 530 -6.99 28.07 3.64
C HIS A 530 -8.39 27.81 4.22
N VAL A 531 -9.35 27.37 3.40
CA VAL A 531 -10.71 27.04 3.87
C VAL A 531 -10.66 25.91 4.90
N ASN A 532 -9.88 24.86 4.66
CA ASN A 532 -9.76 23.74 5.59
C ASN A 532 -9.04 24.13 6.90
N ILE A 533 -8.00 24.99 6.83
CA ILE A 533 -7.36 25.54 8.04
C ILE A 533 -8.34 26.37 8.85
N LEU A 534 -9.11 27.25 8.19
CA LEU A 534 -10.12 28.07 8.86
C LEU A 534 -11.25 27.23 9.45
N ALA A 535 -11.69 26.17 8.75
CA ALA A 535 -12.67 25.22 9.28
C ALA A 535 -12.14 24.52 10.55
N THR A 536 -10.87 24.08 10.51
CA THR A 536 -10.21 23.48 11.68
C THR A 536 -10.16 24.45 12.86
N LEU A 537 -9.78 25.71 12.63
CA LEU A 537 -9.79 26.75 13.66
C LEU A 537 -11.20 27.06 14.17
N ALA A 538 -12.20 27.08 13.29
CA ALA A 538 -13.59 27.31 13.64
C ALA A 538 -14.12 26.19 14.54
N ASN A 539 -13.82 24.93 14.22
CA ASN A 539 -14.17 23.76 15.04
C ASN A 539 -13.57 23.85 16.46
N LEU A 540 -12.32 24.31 16.57
CA LEU A 540 -11.66 24.47 17.87
C LEU A 540 -12.19 25.67 18.67
N SER A 541 -12.63 26.74 17.99
CA SER A 541 -12.94 28.03 18.61
C SER A 541 -13.84 27.99 19.86
N PRO A 542 -14.89 27.15 19.97
CA PRO A 542 -15.75 27.12 21.16
C PRO A 542 -15.09 26.48 22.38
N ARG A 543 -13.96 25.77 22.18
CA ARG A 543 -13.26 24.97 23.20
C ARG A 543 -11.92 25.57 23.61
N ILE A 544 -11.49 26.65 22.96
CA ILE A 544 -10.22 27.31 23.24
C ILE A 544 -10.16 27.79 24.68
N THR A 545 -9.23 27.24 25.44
CA THR A 545 -8.91 27.69 26.80
C THR A 545 -7.39 27.66 27.02
N LYS A 546 -6.91 28.49 27.96
CA LYS A 546 -5.50 28.52 28.40
C LYS A 546 -4.48 28.56 27.24
N LEU A 547 -4.75 29.36 26.21
CA LEU A 547 -3.79 29.52 25.12
C LEU A 547 -2.49 30.14 25.63
N HIS A 548 -1.38 29.60 25.16
CA HIS A 548 -0.07 30.20 25.40
C HIS A 548 -0.03 31.62 24.80
N PRO A 549 0.57 32.63 25.48
CA PRO A 549 0.57 34.03 25.02
C PRO A 549 1.03 34.21 23.57
N HIS A 550 2.06 33.48 23.15
CA HIS A 550 2.53 33.51 21.76
C HIS A 550 1.48 33.02 20.75
N ALA A 551 0.67 32.01 21.10
CA ALA A 551 -0.41 31.55 20.23
C ALA A 551 -1.52 32.61 20.14
N CYS A 552 -1.81 33.32 21.24
CA CYS A 552 -2.71 34.46 21.24
C CYS A 552 -2.20 35.59 20.33
N ASP A 553 -0.94 35.99 20.45
CA ASP A 553 -0.35 37.05 19.63
C ASP A 553 -0.41 36.70 18.14
N THR A 554 -0.11 35.44 17.80
CA THR A 554 -0.17 34.95 16.41
C THR A 554 -1.61 34.96 15.88
N LEU A 555 -2.59 34.60 16.71
CA LEU A 555 -4.01 34.58 16.36
C LEU A 555 -4.58 36.01 16.21
N VAL A 556 -4.14 36.97 17.04
CA VAL A 556 -4.54 38.38 16.90
C VAL A 556 -3.90 39.02 15.67
N GLY A 557 -2.61 38.77 15.44
CA GLY A 557 -1.89 39.23 14.24
C GLY A 557 -2.36 38.57 12.95
N PHE A 558 -3.23 37.55 13.01
CA PHE A 558 -3.89 36.98 11.84
C PHE A 558 -5.03 37.88 11.30
N LYS A 559 -5.56 38.81 12.10
CA LYS A 559 -6.63 39.75 11.67
C LYS A 559 -6.11 40.99 10.90
N SER A 560 -4.81 41.25 10.95
CA SER A 560 -4.14 42.35 10.24
C SER A 560 -3.44 41.84 9.00
#